data_AF-A0A3B8SPI9-F1
#
_entry.id   AF-A0A3B8SPI9-F1
#
_cell.length_a   1.000
_cell.length_b   1.000
_cell.length_c   1.000
_cell.angle_alpha   90.00
_cell.angle_beta   90.00
_cell.angle_gamma   90.00
#
_symmetry.space_group_name_H-M   'P 1'
#
loop_
_entity.id
_entity.type
_entity.pdbx_description
1 polymer ?
#
loop_
_entity_poly.entity_id
_entity_poly.type
_entity_poly.pdbx_seq_one_letter_code
_entity_poly.pdbx_strand_id
1 'polypeptide(L)'
;MRLIALMFVFVSNIAQAAIEAPELSDREYRYLILPNSLKVLLISDPTTDKAAASMDVYVGTNNDPEGFPGLAHFLEHMLFLGTDQFPDAGEYQQFISDQGGSHNAFTAPEHTNYFFSLNPKALKPALDRFSRFFIAPTLDPTYVDREVNAVHSEYQSKLRDPARLSFEATKQGLNPDHPFAQFGAGNLSTLNKPGLLDALKTFYHNEYSANRMSLVVLGEESLDTLETWVRDRFIDIPDRQLAPSVISTPLFDTSRLPLVVQSQPATESRRLTLLFPIPDTDAFQHHAPLQFIGHLLGHEGDNSLLAHLKAKGYANGLSAGEGLGMTESRSFSISVSLTPEGYTQRDQVIEEVFKTLRLIETDGLQAWRFDELKTVSDANFRFEEEADPQNLVTYLSEKLHSTPASELLTRGRILRSFDQALVKDMLSWLIPDQMLVRVTAPEVEPTETTQYYPTPIARFALENSRLARFRAARNQQSELVRLPAPNPFIQDPGKPIANTRKATIETQPRTVYFSDSAVGYILTENRYAQPRSDLYIRLRTPLAASSPEASIM
;
A
#
# COMPACT_ATOMS: atom_id res chain seq x y z
N MET A 1 -29.02 1.34 60.79
CA MET A 1 -27.91 1.27 59.81
C MET A 1 -28.15 0.06 58.90
N ARG A 2 -28.60 0.27 57.66
CA ARG A 2 -28.72 -0.77 56.64
C ARG A 2 -27.71 -0.41 55.54
N LEU A 3 -26.69 -1.25 55.34
CA LEU A 3 -25.75 -1.13 54.23
C LEU A 3 -26.49 -1.48 52.93
N ILE A 4 -26.51 -0.54 51.99
CA ILE A 4 -26.89 -0.79 50.60
C ILE A 4 -25.59 -1.09 49.86
N ALA A 5 -25.44 -2.31 49.38
CA ALA A 5 -24.38 -2.69 48.45
C ALA A 5 -24.76 -2.16 47.06
N LEU A 6 -24.01 -1.19 46.56
CA LEU A 6 -24.15 -0.68 45.20
C LEU A 6 -23.45 -1.65 44.24
N MET A 7 -24.22 -2.43 43.49
CA MET A 7 -23.72 -3.21 42.36
C MET A 7 -23.38 -2.22 41.24
N PHE A 8 -22.10 -1.98 40.97
CA PHE A 8 -21.66 -1.31 39.75
C PHE A 8 -21.76 -2.30 38.59
N VAL A 9 -22.87 -2.22 37.84
CA VAL A 9 -22.94 -2.81 36.50
C VAL A 9 -22.08 -1.93 35.60
N PHE A 10 -20.91 -2.40 35.22
CA PHE A 10 -20.15 -1.82 34.11
C PHE A 10 -20.95 -2.08 32.83
N VAL A 11 -21.79 -1.12 32.44
CA VAL A 11 -22.31 -1.04 31.09
C VAL A 11 -21.16 -0.57 30.22
N SER A 12 -20.54 -1.48 29.48
CA SER A 12 -19.62 -1.12 28.41
C SER A 12 -20.37 -0.22 27.43
N ASN A 13 -20.12 1.08 27.47
CA ASN A 13 -20.60 2.01 26.45
C ASN A 13 -19.84 1.68 25.16
N ILE A 14 -20.42 0.79 24.33
CA ILE A 14 -20.03 0.65 22.93
C ILE A 14 -20.56 1.90 22.24
N ALA A 15 -19.73 2.94 22.17
CA ALA A 15 -19.96 3.99 21.19
C ALA A 15 -19.72 3.35 19.81
N GLN A 16 -20.79 2.90 19.16
CA GLN A 16 -20.71 2.38 17.80
C GLN A 16 -20.37 3.55 16.88
N ALA A 17 -19.10 3.67 16.52
CA ALA A 17 -18.67 4.65 15.53
C ALA A 17 -19.37 4.32 14.20
N ALA A 18 -20.12 5.28 13.66
CA ALA A 18 -20.69 5.14 12.33
C ALA A 18 -19.53 5.14 11.31
N ILE A 19 -19.44 4.11 10.49
CA ILE A 19 -18.44 3.97 9.44
C ILE A 19 -19.03 4.59 8.16
N GLU A 20 -18.38 5.64 7.63
CA GLU A 20 -18.78 6.27 6.38
C GLU A 20 -18.32 5.39 5.21
N ALA A 21 -19.25 4.67 4.57
CA ALA A 21 -19.00 3.79 3.45
C ALA A 21 -19.40 4.44 2.10
N PRO A 22 -18.88 3.94 0.95
CA PRO A 22 -19.36 4.34 -0.37
C PRO A 22 -20.89 4.26 -0.50
N GLU A 23 -21.51 5.20 -1.21
CA GLU A 23 -22.98 5.28 -1.35
C GLU A 23 -23.57 4.05 -2.07
N LEU A 24 -22.78 3.36 -2.89
CA LEU A 24 -23.19 2.12 -3.56
C LEU A 24 -23.04 0.85 -2.69
N SER A 25 -22.39 0.94 -1.52
CA SER A 25 -22.20 -0.20 -0.63
C SER A 25 -23.44 -0.42 0.23
N ASP A 26 -24.00 -1.64 0.19
CA ASP A 26 -25.06 -2.06 1.11
C ASP A 26 -24.51 -2.91 2.27
N ARG A 27 -23.19 -2.93 2.46
CA ARG A 27 -22.53 -3.66 3.54
C ARG A 27 -22.78 -2.97 4.88
N GLU A 28 -23.04 -3.77 5.91
CA GLU A 28 -23.13 -3.27 7.27
C GLU A 28 -21.79 -3.45 7.99
N TYR A 29 -21.43 -2.48 8.83
CA TYR A 29 -20.14 -2.50 9.54
C TYR A 29 -20.33 -2.35 11.05
N ARG A 30 -19.52 -3.08 11.82
CA ARG A 30 -19.43 -2.90 13.28
C ARG A 30 -17.98 -2.96 13.73
N TYR A 31 -17.50 -1.86 14.28
CA TYR A 31 -16.24 -1.83 15.01
C TYR A 31 -16.47 -2.12 16.49
N LEU A 32 -15.63 -2.97 17.07
CA LEU A 32 -15.59 -3.21 18.51
C LEU A 32 -14.16 -3.52 18.98
N ILE A 33 -13.95 -3.42 20.29
CA ILE A 33 -12.73 -3.88 20.95
C ILE A 33 -13.14 -5.01 21.90
N LEU A 34 -12.53 -6.17 21.77
CA LEU A 34 -12.77 -7.30 22.68
C LEU A 34 -12.16 -7.01 24.07
N PRO A 35 -12.60 -7.72 25.13
CA PRO A 35 -12.02 -7.56 26.47
C PRO A 35 -10.50 -7.81 26.57
N ASN A 36 -9.90 -8.53 25.62
CA ASN A 36 -8.45 -8.72 25.50
C ASN A 36 -7.77 -7.63 24.63
N SER A 37 -8.40 -6.47 24.45
CA SER A 37 -7.87 -5.34 23.66
C SER A 37 -7.72 -5.58 22.16
N LEU A 38 -8.17 -6.73 21.62
CA LEU A 38 -8.19 -6.99 20.18
C LEU A 38 -9.17 -6.02 19.48
N LYS A 39 -8.67 -5.25 18.52
CA LYS A 39 -9.51 -4.41 17.65
C LYS A 39 -10.19 -5.28 16.61
N VAL A 40 -11.50 -5.15 16.43
CA VAL A 40 -12.26 -5.96 15.48
C VAL A 40 -13.15 -5.08 14.61
N LEU A 41 -13.14 -5.33 13.30
CA LEU A 41 -14.15 -4.83 12.38
C LEU A 41 -14.92 -6.00 11.76
N LEU A 42 -16.24 -5.96 11.89
CA LEU A 42 -17.16 -6.92 11.29
C LEU A 42 -17.82 -6.27 10.07
N ILE A 43 -17.92 -7.03 8.99
CA ILE A 43 -18.56 -6.63 7.73
C ILE A 43 -19.61 -7.68 7.39
N SER A 44 -20.89 -7.29 7.40
CA SER A 44 -21.99 -8.15 6.96
C SER A 44 -22.35 -7.80 5.52
N ASP A 45 -22.24 -8.80 4.64
CA ASP A 45 -22.64 -8.72 3.24
C ASP A 45 -23.43 -9.98 2.87
N PRO A 46 -24.77 -9.97 3.02
CA PRO A 46 -25.63 -11.11 2.68
C PRO A 46 -25.56 -11.56 1.22
N THR A 47 -24.91 -10.78 0.35
CA THR A 47 -24.76 -11.04 -1.08
C THR A 47 -23.34 -11.42 -1.50
N THR A 48 -22.41 -11.54 -0.57
CA THR A 48 -21.02 -11.90 -0.91
C THR A 48 -20.91 -13.32 -1.47
N ASP A 49 -20.15 -13.47 -2.55
CA ASP A 49 -19.80 -14.78 -3.11
C ASP A 49 -18.69 -15.49 -2.31
N LYS A 50 -17.93 -14.73 -1.49
CA LYS A 50 -16.86 -15.24 -0.63
C LYS A 50 -16.87 -14.57 0.73
N ALA A 51 -16.74 -15.37 1.78
CA ALA A 51 -16.36 -14.84 3.09
C ALA A 51 -14.84 -14.68 3.15
N ALA A 52 -14.38 -13.75 3.98
CA ALA A 52 -12.96 -13.48 4.17
C ALA A 52 -12.67 -13.04 5.60
N ALA A 53 -11.46 -13.31 6.06
CA ALA A 53 -10.95 -12.73 7.30
C ALA A 53 -9.46 -12.40 7.17
N SER A 54 -9.03 -11.39 7.91
CA SER A 54 -7.62 -11.00 8.02
C SER A 54 -7.30 -10.59 9.46
N MET A 55 -6.18 -11.09 9.97
CA MET A 55 -5.55 -10.65 11.21
C MET A 55 -4.24 -9.94 10.85
N ASP A 56 -4.13 -8.68 11.24
CA ASP A 56 -2.88 -7.93 11.17
C ASP A 56 -2.26 -7.83 12.56
N VAL A 57 -0.99 -8.21 12.68
CA VAL A 57 -0.18 -8.02 13.88
C VAL A 57 0.75 -6.84 13.61
N TYR A 58 0.71 -5.80 14.44
CA TYR A 58 1.55 -4.60 14.30
C TYR A 58 2.98 -4.83 14.81
N VAL A 59 3.60 -5.84 14.21
CA VAL A 59 4.94 -6.37 14.43
C VAL A 59 5.41 -6.88 13.07
N GLY A 60 6.59 -6.48 12.64
CA GLY A 60 7.15 -6.89 11.35
C GLY A 60 8.65 -7.11 11.41
N THR A 61 9.32 -7.01 10.26
CA THR A 61 10.77 -7.23 10.17
C THR A 61 11.59 -6.18 10.93
N ASN A 62 11.02 -5.00 11.24
CA ASN A 62 11.68 -4.01 12.09
C ASN A 62 11.81 -4.47 13.55
N ASN A 63 11.04 -5.49 13.95
CA ASN A 63 11.08 -6.08 15.28
C ASN A 63 12.01 -7.31 15.34
N ASP A 64 12.64 -7.70 14.24
CA ASP A 64 13.57 -8.84 14.22
C ASP A 64 14.68 -8.63 15.26
N PRO A 65 15.02 -9.66 16.07
CA PRO A 65 16.13 -9.56 16.99
C PRO A 65 17.46 -9.58 16.21
N GLU A 66 18.45 -8.84 16.69
CA GLU A 66 19.77 -8.63 16.04
C GLU A 66 20.45 -9.95 15.58
N GLY A 67 20.26 -11.05 16.33
CA GLY A 67 20.82 -12.36 16.01
C GLY A 67 20.12 -13.13 14.87
N PHE A 68 18.84 -12.84 14.62
CA PHE A 68 17.97 -13.56 13.68
C PHE A 68 17.20 -12.62 12.74
N PRO A 69 17.87 -11.90 11.82
CA PRO A 69 17.17 -11.19 10.74
C PRO A 69 16.32 -12.14 9.90
N GLY A 70 15.06 -11.77 9.68
CA GLY A 70 14.02 -12.57 9.05
C GLY A 70 13.20 -13.46 10.00
N LEU A 71 13.30 -13.26 11.32
CA LEU A 71 12.57 -14.10 12.29
C LEU A 71 11.06 -13.85 12.24
N ALA A 72 10.61 -12.61 12.02
CA ALA A 72 9.20 -12.28 11.86
C ALA A 72 8.60 -13.00 10.64
N HIS A 73 9.32 -12.96 9.51
CA HIS A 73 8.94 -13.69 8.30
C HIS A 73 8.98 -15.21 8.51
N PHE A 74 9.95 -15.71 9.26
CA PHE A 74 9.99 -17.13 9.59
C PHE A 74 8.84 -17.56 10.51
N LEU A 75 8.45 -16.73 11.47
CA LEU A 75 7.26 -16.97 12.30
C LEU A 75 6.00 -17.04 11.47
N GLU A 76 5.85 -16.15 10.48
CA GLU A 76 4.74 -16.17 9.53
C GLU A 76 4.54 -17.56 8.92
N HIS A 77 5.60 -18.16 8.39
CA HIS A 77 5.55 -19.51 7.81
C HIS A 77 5.17 -20.56 8.86
N MET A 78 5.77 -20.48 10.05
CA MET A 78 5.58 -21.47 11.11
C MET A 78 4.16 -21.50 11.69
N LEU A 79 3.40 -20.39 11.63
CA LEU A 79 2.01 -20.38 12.11
C LEU A 79 1.06 -21.23 11.24
N PHE A 80 1.42 -21.50 9.99
CA PHE A 80 0.63 -22.35 9.08
C PHE A 80 0.85 -23.86 9.29
N LEU A 81 1.73 -24.26 10.21
CA LEU A 81 2.24 -25.64 10.32
C LEU A 81 1.72 -26.38 11.55
N GLY A 82 0.51 -26.02 11.94
CA GLY A 82 -0.24 -26.73 12.96
C GLY A 82 -0.40 -25.94 14.25
N THR A 83 -1.47 -26.29 14.94
CA THR A 83 -1.88 -25.71 16.21
C THR A 83 -2.33 -26.82 17.15
N ASP A 84 -2.57 -26.51 18.42
CA ASP A 84 -3.00 -27.50 19.41
C ASP A 84 -4.29 -28.27 19.03
N GLN A 85 -5.25 -27.62 18.37
CA GLN A 85 -6.50 -28.24 17.95
C GLN A 85 -6.46 -28.80 16.52
N PHE A 86 -5.57 -28.27 15.68
CA PHE A 86 -5.38 -28.68 14.28
C PHE A 86 -3.88 -28.94 14.06
N PRO A 87 -3.33 -30.06 14.55
CA PRO A 87 -1.89 -30.29 14.62
C PRO A 87 -1.24 -30.67 13.29
N ASP A 88 -2.03 -31.18 12.34
CA ASP A 88 -1.52 -31.68 11.06
C ASP A 88 -1.08 -30.52 10.15
N ALA A 89 0.23 -30.42 9.88
CA ALA A 89 0.76 -29.43 8.96
C ALA A 89 0.17 -29.63 7.54
N GLY A 90 -0.52 -28.61 7.02
CA GLY A 90 -1.24 -28.67 5.75
C GLY A 90 -2.76 -28.75 5.88
N GLU A 91 -3.30 -29.05 7.08
CA GLU A 91 -4.75 -29.19 7.28
C GLU A 91 -5.50 -27.89 6.98
N TYR A 92 -5.00 -26.76 7.49
CA TYR A 92 -5.60 -25.45 7.23
C TYR A 92 -5.64 -25.15 5.73
N GLN A 93 -4.52 -25.35 5.03
CA GLN A 93 -4.38 -25.08 3.61
C GLN A 93 -5.32 -25.95 2.78
N GLN A 94 -5.41 -27.25 3.12
CA GLN A 94 -6.31 -28.18 2.47
C GLN A 94 -7.77 -27.79 2.71
N PHE A 95 -8.14 -27.44 3.95
CA PHE A 95 -9.49 -27.01 4.29
C PHE A 95 -9.92 -25.77 3.48
N ILE A 96 -9.08 -24.74 3.40
CA ILE A 96 -9.36 -23.54 2.61
C ILE A 96 -9.53 -23.91 1.12
N SER A 97 -8.65 -24.75 0.57
CA SER A 97 -8.69 -25.21 -0.82
C SER A 97 -9.98 -25.99 -1.13
N ASP A 98 -10.39 -26.90 -0.25
CA ASP A 98 -11.60 -27.71 -0.41
C ASP A 98 -12.89 -26.85 -0.42
N GLN A 99 -12.82 -25.64 0.13
CA GLN A 99 -13.92 -24.66 0.14
C GLN A 99 -13.80 -23.63 -0.99
N GLY A 100 -13.00 -23.92 -2.04
CA GLY A 100 -12.81 -23.04 -3.18
C GLY A 100 -12.14 -21.71 -2.82
N GLY A 101 -11.41 -21.70 -1.72
CA GLY A 101 -10.80 -20.53 -1.14
C GLY A 101 -9.33 -20.35 -1.48
N SER A 102 -8.77 -19.27 -0.94
CA SER A 102 -7.33 -18.97 -0.96
C SER A 102 -6.92 -18.41 0.40
N HIS A 103 -5.69 -18.68 0.81
CA HIS A 103 -5.07 -18.10 1.99
C HIS A 103 -3.69 -17.56 1.61
N ASN A 104 -3.20 -16.60 2.37
CA ASN A 104 -1.82 -16.16 2.29
C ASN A 104 -1.45 -15.39 3.55
N ALA A 105 -0.19 -14.99 3.64
CA ALA A 105 0.27 -13.97 4.56
C ALA A 105 1.36 -13.12 3.91
N PHE A 106 1.72 -12.02 4.55
CA PHE A 106 2.96 -11.31 4.26
C PHE A 106 3.52 -10.66 5.52
N THR A 107 4.85 -10.54 5.54
CA THR A 107 5.59 -9.80 6.56
C THR A 107 6.19 -8.55 5.93
N ALA A 108 5.74 -7.40 6.42
CA ALA A 108 6.23 -6.06 6.10
C ALA A 108 7.13 -5.54 7.24
N PRO A 109 7.73 -4.35 7.11
CA PRO A 109 8.55 -3.76 8.17
C PRO A 109 7.85 -3.63 9.52
N GLU A 110 6.59 -3.20 9.53
CA GLU A 110 5.84 -2.90 10.76
C GLU A 110 4.65 -3.85 10.99
N HIS A 111 4.37 -4.74 10.04
CA HIS A 111 3.14 -5.55 10.01
C HIS A 111 3.43 -7.01 9.62
N THR A 112 2.69 -7.93 10.20
CA THR A 112 2.54 -9.30 9.71
C THR A 112 1.05 -9.58 9.53
N ASN A 113 0.61 -9.77 8.30
CA ASN A 113 -0.81 -9.89 7.95
C ASN A 113 -1.12 -11.31 7.47
N TYR A 114 -2.08 -11.98 8.12
CA TYR A 114 -2.56 -13.31 7.74
C TYR A 114 -4.00 -13.20 7.27
N PHE A 115 -4.34 -13.85 6.16
CA PHE A 115 -5.66 -13.66 5.57
C PHE A 115 -6.11 -14.84 4.72
N PHE A 116 -7.43 -14.99 4.59
CA PHE A 116 -8.05 -15.99 3.73
C PHE A 116 -9.38 -15.50 3.15
N SER A 117 -9.81 -16.15 2.06
CA SER A 117 -11.18 -16.13 1.57
C SER A 117 -11.65 -17.51 1.17
N LEU A 118 -12.95 -17.78 1.23
CA LEU A 118 -13.56 -19.08 0.89
C LEU A 118 -15.08 -18.98 0.74
N ASN A 119 -15.72 -20.10 0.42
CA ASN A 119 -17.17 -20.24 0.43
C ASN A 119 -17.79 -19.73 1.75
N PRO A 120 -18.74 -18.76 1.73
CA PRO A 120 -19.30 -18.17 2.94
C PRO A 120 -19.79 -19.18 3.99
N LYS A 121 -20.36 -20.31 3.56
CA LYS A 121 -20.88 -21.35 4.46
C LYS A 121 -19.81 -22.03 5.33
N ALA A 122 -18.55 -21.89 4.96
CA ALA A 122 -17.41 -22.46 5.69
C ALA A 122 -16.66 -21.42 6.54
N LEU A 123 -17.17 -20.19 6.69
CA LEU A 123 -16.51 -19.13 7.47
C LEU A 123 -16.29 -19.54 8.93
N LYS A 124 -17.33 -20.01 9.62
CA LYS A 124 -17.24 -20.41 11.03
C LYS A 124 -16.13 -21.45 11.31
N PRO A 125 -16.09 -22.60 10.61
CA PRO A 125 -14.99 -23.57 10.77
C PRO A 125 -13.63 -23.07 10.29
N ALA A 126 -13.56 -22.09 9.38
CA ALA A 126 -12.31 -21.44 9.03
C ALA A 126 -11.78 -20.58 10.18
N LEU A 127 -12.66 -19.80 10.81
CA LEU A 127 -12.31 -18.98 11.98
C LEU A 127 -11.87 -19.85 13.17
N ASP A 128 -12.43 -21.06 13.34
CA ASP A 128 -11.97 -22.02 14.36
C ASP A 128 -10.49 -22.37 14.18
N ARG A 129 -10.04 -22.58 12.94
CA ARG A 129 -8.63 -22.89 12.64
C ARG A 129 -7.76 -21.65 12.75
N PHE A 130 -8.23 -20.56 12.14
CA PHE A 130 -7.47 -19.31 12.02
C PHE A 130 -7.18 -18.69 13.39
N SER A 131 -8.10 -18.75 14.35
CA SER A 131 -7.84 -18.18 15.67
C SER A 131 -6.72 -18.90 16.42
N ARG A 132 -6.52 -20.20 16.20
CA ARG A 132 -5.50 -20.99 16.90
C ARG A 132 -4.06 -20.56 16.57
N PHE A 133 -3.84 -19.93 15.41
CA PHE A 133 -2.53 -19.37 15.03
C PHE A 133 -2.03 -18.36 16.07
N PHE A 134 -2.96 -17.63 16.69
CA PHE A 134 -2.69 -16.53 17.63
C PHE A 134 -2.91 -16.91 19.09
N ILE A 135 -3.32 -18.16 19.35
CA ILE A 135 -3.57 -18.67 20.72
C ILE A 135 -2.53 -19.72 21.10
N ALA A 136 -2.39 -20.77 20.28
CA ALA A 136 -1.55 -21.92 20.59
C ALA A 136 -1.00 -22.61 19.33
N PRO A 137 -0.13 -21.94 18.54
CA PRO A 137 0.62 -22.59 17.49
C PRO A 137 1.58 -23.63 18.08
N THR A 138 1.78 -24.75 17.39
CA THR A 138 2.68 -25.81 17.87
C THR A 138 4.14 -25.38 17.85
N LEU A 139 4.52 -24.59 16.84
CA LEU A 139 5.91 -24.23 16.53
C LEU A 139 6.80 -25.48 16.58
N ASP A 140 6.37 -26.51 15.84
CA ASP A 140 6.93 -27.86 15.92
C ASP A 140 8.38 -27.89 15.40
N PRO A 141 9.36 -28.38 16.21
CA PRO A 141 10.77 -28.48 15.80
C PRO A 141 10.98 -29.32 14.53
N THR A 142 10.10 -30.27 14.22
CA THR A 142 10.23 -31.17 13.07
C THR A 142 10.12 -30.44 11.72
N TYR A 143 9.45 -29.29 11.68
CA TYR A 143 9.30 -28.49 10.46
C TYR A 143 10.32 -27.37 10.33
N VAL A 144 11.03 -27.02 11.40
CA VAL A 144 11.96 -25.86 11.42
C VAL A 144 12.98 -25.93 10.29
N ASP A 145 13.71 -27.04 10.17
CA ASP A 145 14.75 -27.17 9.13
C ASP A 145 14.15 -27.09 7.72
N ARG A 146 12.97 -27.71 7.51
CA ARG A 146 12.27 -27.68 6.22
C ARG A 146 11.87 -26.25 5.84
N GLU A 147 11.28 -25.52 6.78
CA GLU A 147 10.81 -24.16 6.52
C GLU A 147 11.94 -23.15 6.39
N VAL A 148 13.05 -23.30 7.11
CA VAL A 148 14.24 -22.48 6.88
C VAL A 148 14.73 -22.63 5.43
N ASN A 149 14.65 -23.84 4.86
CA ASN A 149 14.95 -24.07 3.44
C ASN A 149 13.89 -23.48 2.50
N ALA A 150 12.61 -23.46 2.89
CA ALA A 150 11.55 -22.81 2.14
C ALA A 150 11.77 -21.28 2.06
N VAL A 151 12.00 -20.62 3.19
CA VAL A 151 12.36 -19.18 3.27
C VAL A 151 13.61 -18.89 2.46
N HIS A 152 14.64 -19.75 2.54
CA HIS A 152 15.84 -19.59 1.72
C HIS A 152 15.55 -19.69 0.22
N SER A 153 14.70 -20.62 -0.20
CA SER A 153 14.30 -20.80 -1.60
C SER A 153 13.52 -19.59 -2.11
N GLU A 154 12.64 -19.04 -1.28
CA GLU A 154 11.94 -17.79 -1.59
C GLU A 154 12.93 -16.64 -1.79
N TYR A 155 13.85 -16.44 -0.84
CA TYR A 155 14.91 -15.45 -0.96
C TYR A 155 15.73 -15.63 -2.26
N GLN A 156 16.14 -16.86 -2.58
CA GLN A 156 16.88 -17.16 -3.81
C GLN A 156 16.09 -16.80 -5.07
N SER A 157 14.79 -17.07 -5.10
CA SER A 157 13.91 -16.72 -6.22
C SER A 157 13.85 -15.20 -6.47
N LYS A 158 14.12 -14.41 -5.43
CA LYS A 158 14.08 -12.93 -5.45
C LYS A 158 15.44 -12.26 -5.66
N LEU A 159 16.54 -13.02 -5.76
CA LEU A 159 17.89 -12.45 -5.95
C LEU A 159 18.05 -11.62 -7.22
N ARG A 160 17.22 -11.88 -8.25
CA ARG A 160 17.23 -11.16 -9.53
C ARG A 160 15.96 -10.36 -9.77
N ASP A 161 15.10 -10.24 -8.76
CA ASP A 161 13.85 -9.51 -8.88
C ASP A 161 14.16 -7.99 -9.00
N PRO A 162 13.74 -7.31 -10.09
CA PRO A 162 14.07 -5.92 -10.30
C PRO A 162 13.58 -4.99 -9.20
N ALA A 163 12.42 -5.28 -8.60
CA ALA A 163 11.85 -4.47 -7.53
C ALA A 163 12.66 -4.62 -6.25
N ARG A 164 13.05 -5.85 -5.88
CA ARG A 164 13.91 -6.11 -4.71
C ARG A 164 15.30 -5.48 -4.84
N LEU A 165 15.93 -5.56 -6.01
CA LEU A 165 17.22 -4.91 -6.27
C LEU A 165 17.11 -3.37 -6.19
N SER A 166 16.05 -2.80 -6.77
CA SER A 166 15.79 -1.35 -6.70
C SER A 166 15.52 -0.87 -5.26
N PHE A 167 14.79 -1.67 -4.50
CA PHE A 167 14.50 -1.41 -3.09
C PHE A 167 15.78 -1.51 -2.23
N GLU A 168 16.61 -2.53 -2.45
CA GLU A 168 17.90 -2.68 -1.77
C GLU A 168 18.82 -1.49 -2.03
N ALA A 169 18.90 -1.00 -3.27
CA ALA A 169 19.62 0.23 -3.57
C ALA A 169 19.03 1.44 -2.84
N THR A 170 17.70 1.57 -2.78
CA THR A 170 17.04 2.68 -2.07
C THR A 170 17.41 2.69 -0.58
N LYS A 171 17.47 1.52 0.07
CA LYS A 171 17.86 1.39 1.49
C LYS A 171 19.24 1.99 1.79
N GLN A 172 20.17 1.96 0.83
CA GLN A 172 21.53 2.48 1.02
C GLN A 172 21.58 4.01 1.18
N GLY A 173 20.51 4.70 0.76
CA GLY A 173 20.33 6.14 0.94
C GLY A 173 19.61 6.52 2.24
N LEU A 174 19.11 5.54 3.00
CA LEU A 174 18.37 5.75 4.24
C LEU A 174 19.28 5.68 5.46
N ASN A 175 18.72 5.91 6.66
CA ASN A 175 19.44 5.81 7.92
C ASN A 175 19.87 4.35 8.19
N PRO A 176 21.18 4.04 8.30
CA PRO A 176 21.67 2.68 8.53
C PRO A 176 21.34 2.16 9.95
N ASP A 177 21.09 3.07 10.90
CA ASP A 177 20.74 2.71 12.28
C ASP A 177 19.23 2.44 12.43
N HIS A 178 18.43 2.75 11.41
CA HIS A 178 17.01 2.46 11.42
C HIS A 178 16.74 0.96 11.23
N PRO A 179 15.82 0.32 11.98
CA PRO A 179 15.53 -1.12 11.86
C PRO A 179 15.21 -1.59 10.43
N PHE A 180 14.56 -0.74 9.63
CA PHE A 180 14.31 -0.97 8.19
C PHE A 180 15.57 -1.29 7.36
N ALA A 181 16.77 -0.90 7.82
CA ALA A 181 18.04 -1.25 7.19
C ALA A 181 18.34 -2.76 7.27
N GLN A 182 17.77 -3.47 8.24
CA GLN A 182 17.99 -4.90 8.46
C GLN A 182 17.49 -5.78 7.30
N PHE A 183 18.00 -7.01 7.23
CA PHE A 183 17.61 -8.00 6.23
C PHE A 183 16.39 -8.80 6.70
N GLY A 184 15.19 -8.28 6.39
CA GLY A 184 13.94 -8.86 6.86
C GLY A 184 13.44 -10.12 6.14
N ALA A 185 14.03 -10.52 5.00
CA ALA A 185 13.56 -11.71 4.28
C ALA A 185 13.99 -13.01 4.97
N GLY A 186 15.15 -13.01 5.63
CA GLY A 186 15.75 -14.23 6.17
C GLY A 186 16.34 -15.14 5.09
N ASN A 187 17.33 -15.95 5.48
CA ASN A 187 17.90 -17.01 4.65
C ASN A 187 18.64 -18.04 5.53
N LEU A 188 19.27 -19.05 4.91
CA LEU A 188 20.07 -20.03 5.64
C LEU A 188 21.13 -19.39 6.56
N SER A 189 21.80 -18.32 6.12
CA SER A 189 22.86 -17.68 6.93
C SER A 189 22.34 -16.94 8.17
N THR A 190 21.08 -16.47 8.15
CA THR A 190 20.49 -15.73 9.27
C THR A 190 19.65 -16.62 10.19
N LEU A 191 19.00 -17.65 9.64
CA LEU A 191 18.06 -18.50 10.36
C LEU A 191 18.65 -19.86 10.76
N ASN A 192 19.60 -20.44 10.01
CA ASN A 192 20.20 -21.74 10.39
C ASN A 192 21.29 -21.54 11.48
N LYS A 193 20.86 -21.15 12.68
CA LYS A 193 21.72 -20.87 13.83
C LYS A 193 21.19 -21.55 15.10
N PRO A 194 22.07 -21.91 16.05
CA PRO A 194 21.65 -22.41 17.36
C PRO A 194 20.69 -21.43 18.06
N GLY A 195 19.65 -21.96 18.70
CA GLY A 195 18.67 -21.16 19.44
C GLY A 195 17.54 -20.56 18.61
N LEU A 196 17.45 -20.84 17.29
CA LEU A 196 16.38 -20.33 16.42
C LEU A 196 14.98 -20.62 16.99
N LEU A 197 14.71 -21.86 17.40
CA LEU A 197 13.38 -22.23 17.89
C LEU A 197 13.02 -21.52 19.20
N ASP A 198 13.99 -21.34 20.09
CA ASP A 198 13.77 -20.61 21.35
C ASP A 198 13.56 -19.11 21.08
N ALA A 199 14.32 -18.55 20.14
CA ALA A 199 14.13 -17.17 19.68
C ALA A 199 12.74 -16.99 19.05
N LEU A 200 12.29 -17.95 18.22
CA LEU A 200 10.97 -17.94 17.59
C LEU A 200 9.84 -17.96 18.62
N LYS A 201 9.91 -18.89 19.59
CA LYS A 201 8.94 -18.99 20.69
C LYS A 201 8.93 -17.74 21.55
N THR A 202 10.10 -17.19 21.83
CA THR A 202 10.25 -15.94 22.59
C THR A 202 9.67 -14.75 21.83
N PHE A 203 9.92 -14.67 20.53
CA PHE A 203 9.40 -13.62 19.65
C PHE A 203 7.87 -13.67 19.59
N TYR A 204 7.29 -14.85 19.32
CA TYR A 204 5.84 -15.04 19.38
C TYR A 204 5.28 -14.63 20.75
N HIS A 205 5.89 -15.12 21.84
CA HIS A 205 5.43 -14.78 23.18
C HIS A 205 5.51 -13.28 23.48
N ASN A 206 6.57 -12.59 23.07
CA ASN A 206 6.81 -11.21 23.46
C ASN A 206 6.13 -10.19 22.55
N GLU A 207 5.86 -10.54 21.29
CA GLU A 207 5.37 -9.60 20.29
C GLU A 207 3.90 -9.85 19.90
N TYR A 208 3.43 -11.12 19.87
CA TYR A 208 2.08 -11.47 19.44
C TYR A 208 1.07 -11.33 20.60
N SER A 209 0.69 -10.09 20.88
CA SER A 209 -0.29 -9.70 21.90
C SER A 209 -1.56 -9.14 21.28
N ALA A 210 -2.74 -9.47 21.83
CA ALA A 210 -4.03 -9.00 21.33
C ALA A 210 -4.13 -7.47 21.22
N ASN A 211 -3.50 -6.71 22.13
CA ASN A 211 -3.48 -5.24 22.07
C ASN A 211 -2.65 -4.64 20.91
N ARG A 212 -1.89 -5.45 20.17
CA ARG A 212 -1.18 -5.10 18.94
C ARG A 212 -1.79 -5.74 17.69
N MET A 213 -2.98 -6.33 17.82
CA MET A 213 -3.66 -7.03 16.74
C MET A 213 -4.94 -6.32 16.33
N SER A 214 -5.28 -6.48 15.06
CA SER A 214 -6.55 -6.07 14.47
C SER A 214 -7.09 -7.16 13.58
N LEU A 215 -8.37 -7.49 13.78
CA LEU A 215 -9.08 -8.52 13.02
C LEU A 215 -10.18 -7.89 12.20
N VAL A 216 -10.29 -8.28 10.94
CA VAL A 216 -11.44 -7.97 10.09
C VAL A 216 -12.08 -9.26 9.61
N VAL A 217 -13.41 -9.36 9.74
CA VAL A 217 -14.18 -10.52 9.29
C VAL A 217 -15.34 -10.05 8.41
N LEU A 218 -15.43 -10.62 7.21
CA LEU A 218 -16.50 -10.40 6.24
C LEU A 218 -17.23 -11.72 5.99
N GLY A 219 -18.55 -11.72 6.16
CA GLY A 219 -19.41 -12.88 5.92
C GLY A 219 -20.82 -12.51 5.49
N GLU A 220 -21.61 -13.52 5.13
CA GLU A 220 -23.04 -13.37 4.78
C GLU A 220 -23.92 -13.19 6.04
N GLU A 221 -23.37 -13.52 7.20
CA GLU A 221 -24.09 -13.53 8.46
C GLU A 221 -24.27 -12.12 9.02
N SER A 222 -25.33 -11.95 9.82
CA SER A 222 -25.58 -10.71 10.56
C SER A 222 -24.40 -10.33 11.46
N LEU A 223 -24.23 -9.03 11.70
CA LEU A 223 -23.19 -8.50 12.60
C LEU A 223 -23.22 -9.14 14.00
N ASP A 224 -24.39 -9.47 14.54
CA ASP A 224 -24.52 -10.13 15.85
C ASP A 224 -23.98 -11.58 15.85
N THR A 225 -24.18 -12.28 14.74
CA THR A 225 -23.66 -13.65 14.55
C THR A 225 -22.14 -13.61 14.40
N LEU A 226 -21.63 -12.70 13.57
CA LEU A 226 -20.18 -12.50 13.39
C LEU A 226 -19.51 -12.10 14.70
N GLU A 227 -20.11 -11.20 15.48
CA GLU A 227 -19.57 -10.80 16.78
C GLU A 227 -19.48 -11.98 17.74
N THR A 228 -20.51 -12.81 17.81
CA THR A 228 -20.52 -14.02 18.64
C THR A 228 -19.39 -14.95 18.23
N TRP A 229 -19.26 -15.24 16.92
CA TRP A 229 -18.22 -16.13 16.42
C TRP A 229 -16.81 -15.63 16.69
N VAL A 230 -16.58 -14.32 16.51
CA VAL A 230 -15.29 -13.70 16.80
C VAL A 230 -14.99 -13.71 18.29
N ARG A 231 -15.95 -13.32 19.14
CA ARG A 231 -15.76 -13.33 20.59
C ARG A 231 -15.41 -14.72 21.11
N ASP A 232 -16.15 -15.75 20.68
CA ASP A 232 -15.92 -17.13 21.14
C ASP A 232 -14.56 -17.69 20.74
N ARG A 233 -13.98 -17.21 19.62
CA ARG A 233 -12.76 -17.79 19.04
C ARG A 233 -11.49 -17.01 19.32
N PHE A 234 -11.58 -15.69 19.50
CA PHE A 234 -10.40 -14.81 19.56
C PHE A 234 -10.19 -14.18 20.95
N ILE A 235 -11.11 -14.39 21.91
CA ILE A 235 -10.97 -13.84 23.27
C ILE A 235 -9.79 -14.42 24.06
N ASP A 236 -9.39 -15.64 23.72
CA ASP A 236 -8.28 -16.34 24.38
C ASP A 236 -6.90 -15.92 23.86
N ILE A 237 -6.82 -15.02 22.87
CA ILE A 237 -5.53 -14.42 22.47
C ILE A 237 -5.01 -13.61 23.67
N PRO A 238 -3.79 -13.87 24.15
CA PRO A 238 -3.29 -13.19 25.34
C PRO A 238 -3.09 -11.69 25.10
N ASP A 239 -3.65 -10.87 25.98
CA ASP A 239 -3.30 -9.46 26.11
C ASP A 239 -2.14 -9.31 27.10
N ARG A 240 -0.95 -9.00 26.58
CA ARG A 240 0.27 -8.78 27.36
C ARG A 240 0.47 -7.31 27.70
N GLN A 241 -0.48 -6.44 27.35
CA GLN A 241 -0.44 -5.00 27.61
C GLN A 241 0.87 -4.36 27.11
N LEU A 242 1.33 -4.79 25.93
CA LEU A 242 2.58 -4.31 25.37
C LEU A 242 2.47 -2.83 25.05
N ALA A 243 3.54 -2.08 25.29
CA ALA A 243 3.60 -0.70 24.80
C ALA A 243 3.44 -0.67 23.26
N PRO A 244 2.95 0.44 22.69
CA PRO A 244 2.95 0.62 21.24
C PRO A 244 4.35 0.37 20.65
N SER A 245 4.42 -0.35 19.53
CA SER A 245 5.68 -0.61 18.81
C SER A 245 6.13 0.66 18.09
N VAL A 246 6.77 1.58 18.82
CA VAL A 246 7.21 2.88 18.29
C VAL A 246 8.70 2.85 18.02
N ILE A 247 9.08 3.06 16.76
CA ILE A 247 10.45 3.33 16.37
C ILE A 247 10.66 4.84 16.45
N SER A 248 11.64 5.28 17.25
CA SER A 248 11.97 6.71 17.37
C SER A 248 13.12 7.14 16.47
N THR A 249 13.87 6.18 15.93
CA THR A 249 14.94 6.46 14.98
C THR A 249 14.31 6.95 13.67
N PRO A 250 14.73 8.08 13.09
CA PRO A 250 14.16 8.55 11.84
C PRO A 250 14.62 7.67 10.67
N LEU A 251 13.72 7.44 9.70
CA LEU A 251 14.00 6.67 8.50
C LEU A 251 15.12 7.28 7.64
N PHE A 252 15.21 8.62 7.64
CA PHE A 252 16.24 9.37 6.93
C PHE A 252 17.25 9.95 7.93
N ASP A 253 18.53 9.77 7.66
CA ASP A 253 19.59 10.52 8.32
C ASP A 253 19.81 11.82 7.56
N THR A 254 19.18 12.89 8.02
CA THR A 254 19.26 14.20 7.37
C THR A 254 20.66 14.80 7.39
N SER A 255 21.56 14.33 8.26
CA SER A 255 22.96 14.80 8.30
C SER A 255 23.79 14.28 7.12
N ARG A 256 23.33 13.21 6.45
CA ARG A 256 23.94 12.64 5.25
C ARG A 256 23.41 13.22 3.95
N LEU A 257 22.35 14.03 4.01
CA LEU A 257 21.74 14.66 2.84
C LEU A 257 22.43 15.99 2.50
N PRO A 258 22.53 16.35 1.21
CA PRO A 258 22.06 15.61 0.05
C PRO A 258 22.99 14.46 -0.36
N LEU A 259 22.40 13.31 -0.66
CA LEU A 259 23.10 12.07 -0.98
C LEU A 259 22.70 11.58 -2.38
N VAL A 260 23.64 10.99 -3.11
CA VAL A 260 23.38 10.31 -4.38
C VAL A 260 23.56 8.81 -4.18
N VAL A 261 22.60 8.02 -4.64
CA VAL A 261 22.70 6.57 -4.77
C VAL A 261 22.41 6.17 -6.21
N GLN A 262 23.38 5.53 -6.84
CA GLN A 262 23.28 5.03 -8.21
C GLN A 262 23.26 3.51 -8.21
N SER A 263 22.50 2.91 -9.13
CA SER A 263 22.45 1.46 -9.30
C SER A 263 22.29 1.04 -10.75
N GLN A 264 22.76 -0.15 -11.08
CA GLN A 264 22.44 -0.77 -12.37
C GLN A 264 21.06 -1.44 -12.31
N PRO A 265 20.22 -1.31 -13.35
CA PRO A 265 18.93 -1.97 -13.39
C PRO A 265 19.07 -3.45 -13.75
N ALA A 266 18.10 -4.26 -13.35
CA ALA A 266 17.97 -5.64 -13.82
C ALA A 266 17.45 -5.75 -15.27
N THR A 267 16.83 -4.68 -15.78
CA THR A 267 16.26 -4.58 -17.14
C THR A 267 16.66 -3.27 -17.79
N GLU A 268 16.75 -3.21 -19.12
CA GLU A 268 17.16 -1.99 -19.85
C GLU A 268 16.22 -0.80 -19.56
N SER A 269 16.61 0.05 -18.61
CA SER A 269 15.76 1.13 -18.10
C SER A 269 16.59 2.22 -17.43
N ARG A 270 16.13 3.47 -17.54
CA ARG A 270 16.78 4.63 -16.92
C ARG A 270 15.75 5.38 -16.08
N ARG A 271 16.05 5.60 -14.81
CA ARG A 271 15.15 6.26 -13.88
C ARG A 271 15.93 7.19 -12.95
N LEU A 272 15.44 8.42 -12.84
CA LEU A 272 15.84 9.38 -11.82
C LEU A 272 14.71 9.46 -10.79
N THR A 273 15.05 9.41 -9.51
CA THR A 273 14.09 9.63 -8.44
C THR A 273 14.68 10.56 -7.39
N LEU A 274 13.95 11.61 -7.04
CA LEU A 274 14.26 12.50 -5.92
C LEU A 274 13.35 12.11 -4.76
N LEU A 275 13.93 11.78 -3.60
CA LEU A 275 13.21 11.52 -2.36
C LEU A 275 13.53 12.64 -1.38
N PHE A 276 12.50 13.19 -0.73
CA PHE A 276 12.62 14.22 0.29
C PHE A 276 11.97 13.71 1.57
N PRO A 277 12.69 13.66 2.70
CA PRO A 277 12.05 13.43 3.98
C PRO A 277 11.08 14.59 4.26
N ILE A 278 9.89 14.25 4.74
CA ILE A 278 8.88 15.21 5.16
C ILE A 278 8.33 14.80 6.53
N PRO A 279 7.75 15.73 7.30
CA PRO A 279 7.04 15.39 8.54
C PRO A 279 5.94 14.38 8.30
N ASP A 280 5.53 13.68 9.37
CA ASP A 280 4.33 12.86 9.31
C ASP A 280 3.11 13.71 8.91
N THR A 281 2.37 13.22 7.91
CA THR A 281 1.20 13.89 7.34
C THR A 281 -0.12 13.22 7.72
N ASP A 282 -0.08 12.16 8.55
CA ASP A 282 -1.27 11.42 8.96
C ASP A 282 -2.35 12.33 9.57
N ALA A 283 -1.95 13.30 10.39
CA ALA A 283 -2.87 14.27 11.00
C ALA A 283 -3.53 15.23 9.98
N PHE A 284 -2.98 15.35 8.78
CA PHE A 284 -3.42 16.32 7.77
C PHE A 284 -3.91 15.67 6.47
N GLN A 285 -4.19 14.36 6.48
CA GLN A 285 -4.66 13.60 5.32
C GLN A 285 -5.92 14.24 4.67
N HIS A 286 -6.82 14.83 5.47
CA HIS A 286 -8.02 15.51 4.97
C HIS A 286 -7.74 16.80 4.17
N HIS A 287 -6.55 17.37 4.31
CA HIS A 287 -6.05 18.52 3.55
C HIS A 287 -5.23 18.10 2.32
N ALA A 288 -4.81 16.83 2.27
CA ALA A 288 -4.09 16.18 1.17
C ALA A 288 -2.98 17.03 0.51
N PRO A 289 -2.05 17.64 1.28
CA PRO A 289 -1.08 18.56 0.73
C PRO A 289 -0.13 17.87 -0.27
N LEU A 290 0.26 16.62 0.00
CA LEU A 290 1.14 15.85 -0.90
C LEU A 290 0.43 15.45 -2.19
N GLN A 291 -0.83 15.05 -2.11
CA GLN A 291 -1.63 14.73 -3.31
C GLN A 291 -1.81 15.98 -4.19
N PHE A 292 -2.04 17.15 -3.58
CA PHE A 292 -2.13 18.41 -4.31
C PHE A 292 -0.83 18.76 -5.05
N ILE A 293 0.32 18.67 -4.37
CA ILE A 293 1.64 18.92 -4.98
C ILE A 293 1.92 17.89 -6.08
N GLY A 294 1.66 16.61 -5.80
CA GLY A 294 1.86 15.50 -6.72
C GLY A 294 1.01 15.63 -7.99
N HIS A 295 -0.26 16.04 -7.85
CA HIS A 295 -1.15 16.29 -8.99
C HIS A 295 -0.62 17.38 -9.93
N LEU A 296 -0.15 18.51 -9.37
CA LEU A 296 0.36 19.61 -10.19
C LEU A 296 1.70 19.28 -10.85
N LEU A 297 2.60 18.60 -10.12
CA LEU A 297 3.91 18.23 -10.64
C LEU A 297 3.85 17.06 -11.63
N GLY A 298 2.98 16.09 -11.36
CA GLY A 298 2.72 14.88 -12.15
C GLY A 298 1.80 15.08 -13.34
N HIS A 299 1.30 16.30 -13.59
CA HIS A 299 0.39 16.57 -14.69
C HIS A 299 1.02 16.25 -16.06
N GLU A 300 0.26 15.61 -16.95
CA GLU A 300 0.76 15.13 -18.24
C GLU A 300 0.23 15.91 -19.46
N GLY A 301 -0.65 16.90 -19.26
CA GLY A 301 -1.19 17.70 -20.35
C GLY A 301 -0.20 18.71 -20.94
N ASP A 302 -0.67 19.48 -21.93
CA ASP A 302 0.16 20.42 -22.67
C ASP A 302 0.91 21.41 -21.77
N ASN A 303 2.17 21.69 -22.14
CA ASN A 303 3.08 22.58 -21.41
C ASN A 303 3.42 22.13 -19.98
N SER A 304 3.06 20.91 -19.56
CA SER A 304 3.50 20.37 -18.27
C SER A 304 5.02 20.12 -18.24
N LEU A 305 5.55 19.85 -17.05
CA LEU A 305 6.94 19.43 -16.88
C LEU A 305 7.25 18.19 -17.72
N LEU A 306 6.39 17.17 -17.69
CA LEU A 306 6.60 15.97 -18.51
C LEU A 306 6.55 16.28 -20.00
N ALA A 307 5.60 17.09 -20.46
CA ALA A 307 5.52 17.49 -21.87
C ALA A 307 6.79 18.22 -22.32
N HIS A 308 7.31 19.12 -21.49
CA HIS A 308 8.58 19.81 -21.75
C HIS A 308 9.78 18.86 -21.84
N LEU A 309 9.89 17.92 -20.89
CA LEU A 309 10.97 16.94 -20.88
C LEU A 309 10.87 15.95 -22.06
N LYS A 310 9.65 15.55 -22.46
CA LYS A 310 9.40 14.76 -23.66
C LYS A 310 9.82 15.50 -24.92
N ALA A 311 9.48 16.78 -25.05
CA ALA A 311 9.84 17.61 -26.20
C ALA A 311 11.37 17.76 -26.38
N LYS A 312 12.13 17.76 -25.28
CA LYS A 312 13.60 17.72 -25.30
C LYS A 312 14.18 16.34 -25.54
N GLY A 313 13.36 15.29 -25.59
CA GLY A 313 13.81 13.91 -25.69
C GLY A 313 14.42 13.38 -24.38
N TYR A 314 14.15 13.97 -23.22
CA TYR A 314 14.79 13.62 -21.95
C TYR A 314 13.99 12.59 -21.12
N ALA A 315 12.66 12.56 -21.24
CA ALA A 315 11.83 11.70 -20.41
C ALA A 315 10.67 11.06 -21.18
N ASN A 316 10.22 9.91 -20.70
CA ASN A 316 9.05 9.18 -21.22
C ASN A 316 7.87 9.21 -20.24
N GLY A 317 8.12 9.42 -18.95
CA GLY A 317 7.10 9.46 -17.91
C GLY A 317 7.60 10.19 -16.67
N LEU A 318 6.66 10.70 -15.87
CA LEU A 318 6.93 11.37 -14.60
C LEU A 318 5.80 11.04 -13.63
N SER A 319 6.16 10.75 -12.38
CA SER A 319 5.19 10.62 -11.29
C SER A 319 5.70 11.36 -10.05
N ALA A 320 4.78 11.92 -9.27
CA ALA A 320 5.10 12.60 -8.03
C ALA A 320 4.00 12.37 -7.00
N GLY A 321 4.39 12.21 -5.73
CA GLY A 321 3.45 11.97 -4.64
C GLY A 321 4.15 11.49 -3.38
N GLU A 322 3.36 10.95 -2.46
CA GLU A 322 3.90 10.28 -1.28
C GLU A 322 4.82 9.12 -1.68
N GLY A 323 5.95 9.02 -1.00
CA GLY A 323 7.01 8.06 -1.26
C GLY A 323 7.09 6.99 -0.17
N LEU A 324 8.31 6.56 0.13
CA LEU A 324 8.59 5.63 1.22
C LEU A 324 8.26 6.29 2.58
N GLY A 325 7.58 5.58 3.46
CA GLY A 325 7.33 6.01 4.83
C GLY A 325 7.21 4.84 5.79
N MET A 326 7.43 5.14 7.06
CA MET A 326 7.16 4.31 8.24
C MET A 326 6.25 5.11 9.17
N THR A 327 5.87 4.56 10.32
CA THR A 327 5.01 5.28 11.27
C THR A 327 5.60 6.61 11.74
N GLU A 328 6.92 6.70 11.92
CA GLU A 328 7.58 7.91 12.43
C GLU A 328 8.11 8.86 11.34
N SER A 329 8.10 8.43 10.08
CA SER A 329 8.73 9.16 8.96
C SER A 329 7.94 9.04 7.67
N ARG A 330 7.82 10.13 6.92
CA ARG A 330 7.25 10.13 5.57
C ARG A 330 8.25 10.69 4.55
N SER A 331 8.02 10.44 3.27
CA SER A 331 8.77 11.10 2.20
C SER A 331 7.88 11.52 1.04
N PHE A 332 8.32 12.52 0.29
CA PHE A 332 7.77 12.86 -1.01
C PHE A 332 8.72 12.37 -2.10
N SER A 333 8.19 11.72 -3.13
CA SER A 333 8.97 11.17 -4.23
C SER A 333 8.61 11.84 -5.55
N ILE A 334 9.62 12.15 -6.35
CA ILE A 334 9.50 12.61 -7.74
C ILE A 334 10.30 11.64 -8.61
N SER A 335 9.63 10.83 -9.42
CA SER A 335 10.26 9.85 -10.33
C SER A 335 10.12 10.29 -11.78
N VAL A 336 11.21 10.22 -12.54
CA VAL A 336 11.25 10.49 -13.97
C VAL A 336 11.84 9.27 -14.69
N SER A 337 11.08 8.72 -15.63
CA SER A 337 11.57 7.70 -16.57
C SER A 337 12.36 8.39 -17.67
N LEU A 338 13.67 8.19 -17.69
CA LEU A 338 14.61 8.91 -18.56
C LEU A 338 14.86 8.16 -19.88
N THR A 339 15.19 8.91 -20.92
CA THR A 339 15.84 8.39 -22.12
C THR A 339 17.37 8.32 -21.92
N PRO A 340 18.15 7.73 -22.84
CA PRO A 340 19.61 7.81 -22.80
C PRO A 340 20.13 9.26 -22.79
N GLU A 341 19.51 10.14 -23.57
CA GLU A 341 19.85 11.56 -23.57
C GLU A 341 19.48 12.23 -22.24
N GLY A 342 18.30 11.92 -21.69
CA GLY A 342 17.86 12.40 -20.39
C GLY A 342 18.74 11.96 -19.23
N TYR A 343 19.32 10.76 -19.28
CA TYR A 343 20.33 10.31 -18.32
C TYR A 343 21.59 11.19 -18.36
N THR A 344 22.05 11.52 -19.57
CA THR A 344 23.20 12.41 -19.78
C THR A 344 22.89 13.83 -19.29
N GLN A 345 21.66 14.30 -19.52
CA GLN A 345 21.18 15.63 -19.16
C GLN A 345 20.42 15.67 -17.81
N ARG A 346 20.59 14.67 -16.94
CA ARG A 346 19.79 14.51 -15.70
C ARG A 346 19.84 15.72 -14.77
N ASP A 347 20.94 16.46 -14.74
CA ASP A 347 21.03 17.68 -13.93
C ASP A 347 20.08 18.77 -14.45
N GLN A 348 19.90 18.88 -15.77
CA GLN A 348 18.88 19.77 -16.36
C GLN A 348 17.46 19.32 -16.00
N VAL A 349 17.23 18.00 -15.96
CA VAL A 349 15.94 17.45 -15.53
C VAL A 349 15.65 17.85 -14.08
N ILE A 350 16.63 17.71 -13.18
CA ILE A 350 16.51 18.10 -11.76
C ILE A 350 16.26 19.61 -11.63
N GLU A 351 16.92 20.45 -12.41
CA GLU A 351 16.67 21.90 -12.41
C GLU A 351 15.23 22.25 -12.82
N GLU A 352 14.71 21.64 -13.89
CA GLU A 352 13.33 21.90 -14.33
C GLU A 352 12.30 21.39 -13.32
N VAL A 353 12.59 20.30 -12.60
CA VAL A 353 11.79 19.88 -11.43
C VAL A 353 11.76 20.98 -10.37
N PHE A 354 12.92 21.51 -9.96
CA PHE A 354 12.98 22.54 -8.93
C PHE A 354 12.35 23.88 -9.35
N LYS A 355 12.48 24.26 -10.62
CA LYS A 355 11.78 25.43 -11.17
C LYS A 355 10.26 25.23 -11.22
N THR A 356 9.81 24.01 -11.47
CA THR A 356 8.37 23.66 -11.44
C THR A 356 7.85 23.68 -10.00
N LEU A 357 8.60 23.17 -9.02
CA LEU A 357 8.25 23.31 -7.60
C LEU A 357 8.12 24.79 -7.19
N ARG A 358 9.03 25.65 -7.68
CA ARG A 358 8.93 27.09 -7.46
C ARG A 358 7.69 27.69 -8.11
N LEU A 359 7.34 27.28 -9.32
CA LEU A 359 6.12 27.69 -10.02
C LEU A 359 4.86 27.29 -9.23
N ILE A 360 4.81 26.08 -8.68
CA ILE A 360 3.70 25.62 -7.81
C ILE A 360 3.58 26.50 -6.58
N GLU A 361 4.71 26.78 -5.89
CA GLU A 361 4.74 27.59 -4.67
C GLU A 361 4.24 29.03 -4.87
N THR A 362 4.46 29.59 -6.07
CA THR A 362 4.20 31.00 -6.38
C THR A 362 2.83 31.21 -7.02
N ASP A 363 2.47 30.37 -7.98
CA ASP A 363 1.28 30.57 -8.83
C ASP A 363 0.24 29.44 -8.71
N GLY A 364 0.62 28.30 -8.10
CA GLY A 364 -0.19 27.07 -8.09
C GLY A 364 -1.14 26.92 -6.91
N LEU A 365 -0.99 27.71 -5.85
CA LEU A 365 -1.74 27.54 -4.59
C LEU A 365 -3.13 28.18 -4.65
N GLN A 366 -3.96 27.73 -5.59
CA GLN A 366 -5.30 28.27 -5.85
C GLN A 366 -6.38 27.24 -5.47
N ALA A 367 -7.39 27.67 -4.71
CA ALA A 367 -8.43 26.79 -4.15
C ALA A 367 -9.19 25.97 -5.22
N TRP A 368 -9.47 26.56 -6.38
CA TRP A 368 -10.21 25.86 -7.45
C TRP A 368 -9.52 24.58 -7.93
N ARG A 369 -8.18 24.49 -7.85
CA ARG A 369 -7.41 23.28 -8.20
C ARG A 369 -7.65 22.16 -7.21
N PHE A 370 -7.81 22.52 -5.93
CA PHE A 370 -8.17 21.57 -4.90
C PHE A 370 -9.64 21.14 -5.05
N ASP A 371 -10.53 22.06 -5.42
CA ASP A 371 -11.94 21.75 -5.64
C ASP A 371 -12.14 20.75 -6.79
N GLU A 372 -11.33 20.83 -7.85
CA GLU A 372 -11.29 19.81 -8.92
C GLU A 372 -10.86 18.44 -8.39
N LEU A 373 -9.76 18.38 -7.64
CA LEU A 373 -9.29 17.14 -7.00
C LEU A 373 -10.36 16.55 -6.09
N LYS A 374 -11.01 17.39 -5.27
CA LYS A 374 -12.09 16.99 -4.38
C LYS A 374 -13.28 16.44 -5.16
N THR A 375 -13.70 17.10 -6.23
CA THR A 375 -14.80 16.65 -7.08
C THR A 375 -14.53 15.26 -7.65
N VAL A 376 -13.31 15.02 -8.14
CA VAL A 376 -12.89 13.70 -8.65
C VAL A 376 -12.82 12.66 -7.53
N SER A 377 -12.28 13.01 -6.36
CA SER A 377 -12.18 12.10 -5.22
C SER A 377 -13.56 11.69 -4.69
N ASP A 378 -14.46 12.66 -4.54
CA ASP A 378 -15.84 12.44 -4.07
C ASP A 378 -16.61 11.58 -5.07
N ALA A 379 -16.43 11.79 -6.38
CA ALA A 379 -17.01 10.94 -7.40
C ALA A 379 -16.44 9.50 -7.33
N ASN A 380 -15.12 9.35 -7.28
CA ASN A 380 -14.48 8.04 -7.19
C ASN A 380 -14.94 7.25 -5.96
N PHE A 381 -15.08 7.90 -4.81
CA PHE A 381 -15.56 7.26 -3.59
C PHE A 381 -17.05 6.91 -3.67
N ARG A 382 -17.89 7.82 -4.18
CA ARG A 382 -19.35 7.62 -4.28
C ARG A 382 -19.72 6.45 -5.19
N PHE A 383 -19.02 6.31 -6.32
CA PHE A 383 -19.29 5.31 -7.35
C PHE A 383 -18.34 4.11 -7.31
N GLU A 384 -17.59 3.95 -6.21
CA GLU A 384 -16.66 2.84 -6.04
C GLU A 384 -17.37 1.49 -6.14
N GLU A 385 -16.77 0.55 -6.87
CA GLU A 385 -17.21 -0.83 -6.90
C GLU A 385 -16.79 -1.55 -5.63
N GLU A 386 -17.64 -2.48 -5.19
CA GLU A 386 -17.29 -3.36 -4.09
C GLU A 386 -15.98 -4.10 -4.37
N ALA A 387 -14.98 -3.86 -3.52
CA ALA A 387 -13.71 -4.56 -3.59
C ALA A 387 -13.87 -6.06 -3.31
N ASP A 388 -12.96 -6.85 -3.89
CA ASP A 388 -12.80 -8.27 -3.53
C ASP A 388 -12.72 -8.44 -2.01
N PRO A 389 -13.48 -9.38 -1.41
CA PRO A 389 -13.54 -9.55 0.03
C PRO A 389 -12.18 -9.76 0.70
N GLN A 390 -11.27 -10.52 0.09
CA GLN A 390 -9.95 -10.81 0.67
C GLN A 390 -9.09 -9.54 0.71
N ASN A 391 -9.02 -8.82 -0.42
CA ASN A 391 -8.28 -7.57 -0.50
C ASN A 391 -8.81 -6.51 0.48
N LEU A 392 -10.13 -6.44 0.64
CA LEU A 392 -10.76 -5.50 1.56
C LEU A 392 -10.40 -5.79 3.02
N VAL A 393 -10.54 -7.04 3.48
CA VAL A 393 -10.25 -7.38 4.89
C VAL A 393 -8.77 -7.20 5.21
N THR A 394 -7.88 -7.54 4.26
CA THR A 394 -6.42 -7.35 4.40
C THR A 394 -6.05 -5.87 4.50
N TYR A 395 -6.62 -5.02 3.66
CA TYR A 395 -6.39 -3.58 3.72
C TYR A 395 -6.90 -2.98 5.05
N LEU A 396 -8.11 -3.35 5.46
CA LEU A 396 -8.75 -2.76 6.65
C LEU A 396 -8.11 -3.24 7.96
N SER A 397 -7.61 -4.47 8.03
CA SER A 397 -6.93 -4.97 9.23
C SER A 397 -5.66 -4.16 9.50
N GLU A 398 -4.84 -3.92 8.49
CA GLU A 398 -3.66 -3.04 8.60
C GLU A 398 -4.06 -1.61 9.05
N LYS A 399 -5.09 -1.02 8.41
CA LYS A 399 -5.50 0.36 8.69
C LYS A 399 -6.07 0.59 10.08
N LEU A 400 -6.65 -0.42 10.72
CA LEU A 400 -7.18 -0.33 12.09
C LEU A 400 -6.12 0.02 13.15
N HIS A 401 -4.82 -0.09 12.82
CA HIS A 401 -3.75 0.31 13.73
C HIS A 401 -3.63 1.82 13.87
N SER A 402 -3.73 2.55 12.76
CA SER A 402 -3.47 4.00 12.69
C SER A 402 -4.69 4.85 12.37
N THR A 403 -5.82 4.24 11.98
CA THR A 403 -7.02 4.95 11.50
C THR A 403 -8.23 4.73 12.42
N PRO A 404 -8.89 5.83 12.87
CA PRO A 404 -10.16 5.72 13.58
C PRO A 404 -11.21 4.98 12.75
N ALA A 405 -12.03 4.14 13.41
CA ALA A 405 -13.02 3.31 12.72
C ALA A 405 -13.94 4.10 11.77
N SER A 406 -14.39 5.29 12.19
CA SER A 406 -15.25 6.17 11.39
C SER A 406 -14.62 6.67 10.09
N GLU A 407 -13.29 6.62 9.97
CA GLU A 407 -12.56 7.14 8.81
C GLU A 407 -11.90 6.04 7.95
N LEU A 408 -12.09 4.76 8.29
CA LEU A 408 -11.39 3.64 7.65
C LEU A 408 -11.56 3.59 6.13
N LEU A 409 -12.73 3.99 5.63
CA LEU A 409 -13.03 3.97 4.20
C LEU A 409 -12.83 5.35 3.55
N THR A 410 -12.62 6.41 4.32
CA THR A 410 -12.60 7.80 3.81
C THR A 410 -11.24 8.49 3.93
N ARG A 411 -10.39 8.07 4.88
CA ARG A 411 -9.11 8.75 5.18
C ARG A 411 -8.17 8.68 3.98
N GLY A 412 -7.69 9.85 3.53
CA GLY A 412 -6.86 9.97 2.33
C GLY A 412 -7.62 9.77 1.01
N ARG A 413 -8.93 9.51 1.07
CA ARG A 413 -9.81 9.26 -0.09
C ARG A 413 -10.84 10.35 -0.30
N ILE A 414 -11.28 11.00 0.77
CA ILE A 414 -12.18 12.15 0.72
C ILE A 414 -11.40 13.40 1.11
N LEU A 415 -11.44 14.40 0.24
CA LEU A 415 -10.78 15.68 0.46
C LEU A 415 -11.76 16.65 1.11
N ARG A 416 -11.41 17.20 2.28
CA ARG A 416 -12.35 18.01 3.06
C ARG A 416 -12.15 19.50 2.78
N SER A 417 -10.92 20.00 2.96
CA SER A 417 -10.62 21.44 2.89
C SER A 417 -9.20 21.75 2.41
N PHE A 418 -9.08 22.76 1.54
CA PHE A 418 -7.79 23.27 1.09
C PHE A 418 -7.11 24.10 2.19
N ASP A 419 -5.87 23.73 2.54
CA ASP A 419 -5.01 24.53 3.40
C ASP A 419 -3.77 25.00 2.63
N GLN A 420 -3.82 26.25 2.17
CA GLN A 420 -2.73 26.86 1.42
C GLN A 420 -1.43 26.97 2.24
N ALA A 421 -1.52 27.24 3.54
CA ALA A 421 -0.35 27.42 4.40
C ALA A 421 0.36 26.08 4.61
N LEU A 422 -0.40 25.01 4.81
CA LEU A 422 0.13 23.65 4.93
C LEU A 422 0.80 23.18 3.63
N VAL A 423 0.17 23.41 2.47
CA VAL A 423 0.79 23.05 1.18
C VAL A 423 2.11 23.80 0.99
N LYS A 424 2.15 25.09 1.37
CA LYS A 424 3.37 25.90 1.31
C LYS A 424 4.44 25.40 2.29
N ASP A 425 4.05 24.99 3.49
CA ASP A 425 4.95 24.38 4.47
C ASP A 425 5.56 23.09 3.91
N MET A 426 4.76 22.20 3.34
CA MET A 426 5.26 20.96 2.69
C MET A 426 6.21 21.25 1.53
N LEU A 427 5.95 22.26 0.71
CA LEU A 427 6.86 22.68 -0.37
C LEU A 427 8.22 23.22 0.13
N SER A 428 8.31 23.64 1.39
CA SER A 428 9.56 24.11 2.01
C SER A 428 10.53 22.97 2.35
N TRP A 429 10.03 21.74 2.47
CA TRP A 429 10.84 20.53 2.65
C TRP A 429 11.41 20.01 1.33
N LEU A 430 10.81 20.38 0.19
CA LEU A 430 11.23 19.95 -1.15
C LEU A 430 12.38 20.83 -1.68
N ILE A 431 13.53 20.76 -1.01
CA ILE A 431 14.72 21.57 -1.30
C ILE A 431 15.94 20.71 -1.68
N PRO A 432 16.86 21.23 -2.51
CA PRO A 432 18.06 20.50 -2.93
C PRO A 432 18.92 19.95 -1.78
N ASP A 433 18.94 20.63 -0.65
CA ASP A 433 19.72 20.28 0.54
C ASP A 433 19.23 19.01 1.25
N GLN A 434 17.93 18.70 1.15
CA GLN A 434 17.31 17.57 1.84
C GLN A 434 16.99 16.42 0.89
N MET A 435 17.54 16.41 -0.32
CA MET A 435 17.19 15.38 -1.29
C MET A 435 18.13 14.17 -1.23
N LEU A 436 17.52 12.99 -1.31
CA LEU A 436 18.18 11.76 -1.74
C LEU A 436 17.96 11.60 -3.25
N VAL A 437 19.02 11.64 -4.03
CA VAL A 437 18.99 11.44 -5.49
C VAL A 437 19.27 9.98 -5.79
N ARG A 438 18.28 9.26 -6.30
CA ARG A 438 18.45 7.91 -6.83
C ARG A 438 18.54 7.94 -8.35
N VAL A 439 19.57 7.30 -8.91
CA VAL A 439 19.72 7.11 -10.37
C VAL A 439 19.89 5.64 -10.67
N THR A 440 18.98 5.06 -11.43
CA THR A 440 19.12 3.69 -11.92
C THR A 440 19.32 3.72 -13.43
N ALA A 441 20.45 3.22 -13.93
CA ALA A 441 20.78 3.24 -15.36
C ALA A 441 21.87 2.21 -15.71
N PRO A 442 21.88 1.61 -16.91
CA PRO A 442 22.94 0.69 -17.36
C PRO A 442 24.33 1.34 -17.36
N GLU A 443 24.39 2.65 -17.58
CA GLU A 443 25.63 3.45 -17.64
C GLU A 443 26.24 3.77 -16.27
N VAL A 444 25.68 3.26 -15.17
CA VAL A 444 26.26 3.43 -13.83
C VAL A 444 27.50 2.56 -13.71
N GLU A 445 28.59 3.17 -13.23
CA GLU A 445 29.83 2.50 -12.84
C GLU A 445 29.79 2.23 -11.32
N PRO A 446 29.44 1.00 -10.89
CA PRO A 446 29.30 0.69 -9.48
C PRO A 446 30.66 0.64 -8.76
N THR A 447 30.69 1.09 -7.51
CA THR A 447 31.88 1.02 -6.64
C THR A 447 31.78 -0.11 -5.61
N GLU A 448 30.58 -0.63 -5.37
CA GLU A 448 30.32 -1.68 -4.39
C GLU A 448 29.11 -2.54 -4.79
N THR A 449 28.86 -3.62 -4.03
CA THR A 449 27.71 -4.50 -4.20
C THR A 449 27.11 -4.80 -2.83
N THR A 450 25.79 -4.69 -2.73
CA THR A 450 25.06 -4.95 -1.47
C THR A 450 25.10 -6.42 -1.07
N GLN A 451 25.01 -6.69 0.24
CA GLN A 451 25.33 -8.00 0.81
C GLN A 451 24.31 -9.11 0.47
N TYR A 452 23.02 -8.85 0.71
CA TYR A 452 21.99 -9.89 0.61
C TYR A 452 21.39 -9.97 -0.80
N TYR A 453 20.85 -8.87 -1.30
CA TYR A 453 20.44 -8.80 -2.72
C TYR A 453 21.58 -8.16 -3.49
N PRO A 454 22.40 -8.89 -4.28
CA PRO A 454 23.63 -8.37 -4.87
C PRO A 454 23.33 -7.32 -5.94
N THR A 455 23.23 -6.07 -5.50
CA THR A 455 22.89 -4.92 -6.34
C THR A 455 24.17 -4.11 -6.54
N PRO A 456 24.69 -3.97 -7.77
CA PRO A 456 25.81 -3.09 -8.05
C PRO A 456 25.39 -1.64 -7.86
N ILE A 457 26.07 -0.93 -6.97
CA ILE A 457 25.74 0.46 -6.62
C ILE A 457 26.98 1.35 -6.54
N ALA A 458 26.75 2.65 -6.57
CA ALA A 458 27.68 3.67 -6.12
C ALA A 458 26.92 4.69 -5.27
N ARG A 459 27.49 5.15 -4.15
CA ARG A 459 26.88 6.18 -3.31
C ARG A 459 27.90 7.22 -2.87
N PHE A 460 27.51 8.49 -2.91
CA PHE A 460 28.42 9.62 -2.64
C PHE A 460 27.63 10.88 -2.31
N ALA A 461 28.26 11.81 -1.58
CA ALA A 461 27.69 13.12 -1.33
C ALA A 461 27.55 13.91 -2.63
N LEU A 462 26.47 14.69 -2.76
CA LEU A 462 26.29 15.53 -3.95
C LEU A 462 27.35 16.63 -4.01
N GLU A 463 27.96 16.82 -5.19
CA GLU A 463 28.97 17.86 -5.42
C GLU A 463 28.42 19.27 -5.16
N ASN A 464 29.22 20.13 -4.49
CA ASN A 464 28.82 21.48 -4.13
C ASN A 464 28.42 22.36 -5.33
N SER A 465 29.06 22.17 -6.49
CA SER A 465 28.73 22.89 -7.73
C SER A 465 27.34 22.52 -8.25
N ARG A 466 27.01 21.22 -8.25
CA ARG A 466 25.68 20.70 -8.64
C ARG A 466 24.61 21.16 -7.63
N LEU A 467 24.91 21.09 -6.34
CA LEU A 467 24.01 21.59 -5.29
C LEU A 467 23.71 23.09 -5.46
N ALA A 468 24.73 23.92 -5.69
CA ALA A 468 24.55 25.35 -5.93
C ALA A 468 23.66 25.64 -7.14
N ARG A 469 23.83 24.87 -8.23
CA ARG A 469 23.00 24.95 -9.44
C ARG A 469 21.53 24.63 -9.13
N PHE A 470 21.26 23.56 -8.37
CA PHE A 470 19.90 23.20 -7.99
C PHE A 470 19.25 24.20 -7.03
N ARG A 471 20.02 24.77 -6.09
CA ARG A 471 19.55 25.86 -5.22
C ARG A 471 19.18 27.10 -6.04
N ALA A 472 19.96 27.45 -7.05
CA ALA A 472 19.63 28.54 -7.95
C ALA A 472 18.33 28.25 -8.73
N ALA A 473 18.17 27.03 -9.26
CA ALA A 473 16.95 26.61 -9.96
C ALA A 473 15.70 26.66 -9.06
N ARG A 474 15.80 26.25 -7.79
CA ARG A 474 14.69 26.31 -6.81
C ARG A 474 14.21 27.74 -6.52
N ASN A 475 15.03 28.74 -6.80
CA ASN A 475 14.71 30.17 -6.65
C ASN A 475 14.20 30.83 -7.95
N GLN A 476 14.11 30.09 -9.05
CA GLN A 476 13.66 30.57 -10.35
C GLN A 476 12.36 29.86 -10.75
N GLN A 477 11.48 30.54 -11.46
CA GLN A 477 10.33 29.90 -12.11
C GLN A 477 10.74 29.35 -13.48
N SER A 478 10.10 28.29 -13.94
CA SER A 478 10.29 27.80 -15.32
C SER A 478 9.60 28.75 -16.30
N GLU A 479 10.31 29.19 -17.32
CA GLU A 479 9.74 30.03 -18.38
C GLU A 479 8.92 29.19 -19.39
N LEU A 480 9.09 27.87 -19.40
CA LEU A 480 8.53 26.95 -20.40
C LEU A 480 7.39 26.10 -19.84
N VAL A 481 7.47 25.69 -18.57
CA VAL A 481 6.43 24.89 -17.93
C VAL A 481 5.26 25.78 -17.49
N ARG A 482 4.03 25.28 -17.62
CA ARG A 482 2.81 25.90 -17.10
C ARG A 482 2.04 24.90 -16.25
N LEU A 483 1.35 25.42 -15.24
CA LEU A 483 0.42 24.64 -14.42
C LEU A 483 -0.88 24.38 -15.21
N PRO A 484 -1.60 23.27 -14.95
CA PRO A 484 -2.82 22.92 -15.70
C PRO A 484 -3.86 24.04 -15.68
N ALA A 485 -4.59 24.23 -16.78
CA ALA A 485 -5.82 25.02 -16.79
C ALA A 485 -6.98 24.21 -16.16
N PRO A 486 -8.13 24.83 -15.84
CA PRO A 486 -9.32 24.10 -15.40
C PRO A 486 -9.68 22.98 -16.38
N ASN A 487 -9.97 21.80 -15.85
CA ASN A 487 -10.23 20.62 -16.65
C ASN A 487 -11.71 20.59 -17.10
N PRO A 488 -12.01 20.74 -18.41
CA PRO A 488 -13.39 20.79 -18.89
C PRO A 488 -14.14 19.45 -18.77
N PHE A 489 -13.43 18.36 -18.48
CA PHE A 489 -14.00 17.03 -18.30
C PHE A 489 -14.38 16.71 -16.84
N ILE A 490 -13.97 17.53 -15.87
CA ILE A 490 -14.38 17.35 -14.48
C ILE A 490 -15.75 17.98 -14.30
N GLN A 491 -16.75 17.13 -14.08
CA GLN A 491 -18.13 17.53 -13.81
C GLN A 491 -18.66 16.66 -12.66
N ASP A 492 -19.59 17.18 -11.86
CA ASP A 492 -20.28 16.36 -10.87
C ASP A 492 -21.12 15.30 -11.61
N PRO A 493 -20.83 14.00 -11.44
CA PRO A 493 -21.60 12.92 -12.08
C PRO A 493 -23.03 12.81 -11.56
N GLY A 494 -23.41 13.59 -10.53
CA GLY A 494 -24.76 13.60 -9.96
C GLY A 494 -24.98 12.48 -8.95
N LYS A 495 -26.22 12.04 -8.80
CA LYS A 495 -26.58 10.96 -7.85
C LYS A 495 -26.46 9.58 -8.51
N PRO A 496 -26.20 8.52 -7.73
CA PRO A 496 -26.35 7.15 -8.18
C PRO A 496 -27.68 6.87 -8.87
N ILE A 497 -27.63 6.01 -9.88
CA ILE A 497 -28.83 5.47 -10.50
C ILE A 497 -29.43 4.47 -9.50
N ALA A 498 -30.75 4.32 -9.46
CA ALA A 498 -31.40 3.41 -8.52
C ALA A 498 -30.81 1.99 -8.64
N ASN A 499 -30.25 1.47 -7.55
CA ASN A 499 -29.74 0.11 -7.51
C ASN A 499 -30.92 -0.87 -7.62
N THR A 500 -31.04 -1.53 -8.77
CA THR A 500 -32.14 -2.47 -8.97
C THR A 500 -31.81 -3.86 -8.44
N ARG A 501 -30.51 -4.17 -8.19
CA ARG A 501 -29.95 -5.51 -7.88
C ARG A 501 -30.50 -6.67 -8.74
N LYS A 502 -31.25 -6.35 -9.79
CA LYS A 502 -31.79 -7.28 -10.76
C LYS A 502 -30.89 -7.16 -11.97
N ALA A 503 -30.24 -8.27 -12.32
CA ALA A 503 -29.67 -8.40 -13.66
C ALA A 503 -30.71 -7.91 -14.66
N THR A 504 -30.29 -7.08 -15.60
CA THR A 504 -31.09 -6.86 -16.80
C THR A 504 -31.45 -8.25 -17.36
N ILE A 505 -32.67 -8.36 -17.89
CA ILE A 505 -33.12 -9.61 -18.53
C ILE A 505 -32.14 -10.02 -19.65
N GLU A 506 -31.42 -9.04 -20.21
CA GLU A 506 -30.35 -9.23 -21.18
C GLU A 506 -29.08 -9.79 -20.50
N THR A 507 -28.85 -11.10 -20.68
CA THR A 507 -27.59 -11.77 -20.29
C THR A 507 -26.59 -11.88 -21.43
N GLN A 508 -26.95 -11.38 -22.63
CA GLN A 508 -26.11 -11.43 -23.83
C GLN A 508 -26.22 -10.11 -24.61
N PRO A 509 -25.13 -9.63 -25.22
CA PRO A 509 -25.17 -8.43 -26.04
C PRO A 509 -26.11 -8.60 -27.24
N ARG A 510 -26.98 -7.61 -27.48
CA ARG A 510 -27.83 -7.56 -28.67
C ARG A 510 -27.14 -6.76 -29.77
N THR A 511 -27.29 -7.19 -31.01
CA THR A 511 -26.81 -6.43 -32.17
C THR A 511 -27.69 -5.20 -32.38
N VAL A 512 -27.08 -4.01 -32.43
CA VAL A 512 -27.74 -2.72 -32.71
C VAL A 512 -27.43 -2.19 -34.10
N TYR A 513 -26.33 -2.64 -34.69
CA TYR A 513 -25.89 -2.22 -36.00
C TYR A 513 -25.21 -3.39 -36.70
N PHE A 514 -25.55 -3.59 -37.97
CA PHE A 514 -24.93 -4.62 -38.79
C PHE A 514 -24.81 -4.13 -40.23
N SER A 515 -23.60 -4.22 -40.78
CA SER A 515 -23.25 -3.93 -42.17
C SER A 515 -22.06 -4.78 -42.58
N ASP A 516 -21.73 -4.80 -43.87
CA ASP A 516 -20.54 -5.52 -44.38
C ASP A 516 -19.22 -4.99 -43.77
N SER A 517 -19.19 -3.74 -43.29
CA SER A 517 -17.98 -3.09 -42.78
C SER A 517 -17.89 -3.02 -41.25
N ALA A 518 -19.01 -3.19 -40.53
CA ALA A 518 -19.03 -3.08 -39.08
C ALA A 518 -20.24 -3.77 -38.45
N VAL A 519 -20.03 -4.26 -37.23
CA VAL A 519 -21.07 -4.82 -36.36
C VAL A 519 -20.99 -4.14 -35.01
N GLY A 520 -22.12 -3.64 -34.51
CA GLY A 520 -22.26 -3.00 -33.22
C GLY A 520 -23.13 -3.84 -32.29
N TYR A 521 -22.68 -4.03 -31.06
CA TYR A 521 -23.41 -4.70 -30.00
C TYR A 521 -23.64 -3.74 -28.85
N ILE A 522 -24.76 -3.90 -28.14
CA ILE A 522 -25.02 -3.24 -26.87
C ILE A 522 -25.45 -4.28 -25.86
N LEU A 523 -25.03 -4.10 -24.61
CA LEU A 523 -25.55 -4.80 -23.46
C LEU A 523 -25.84 -3.74 -22.41
N THR A 524 -27.10 -3.62 -22.00
CA THR A 524 -27.45 -2.72 -20.90
C THR A 524 -27.30 -3.48 -19.59
N GLU A 525 -26.53 -2.93 -18.66
CA GLU A 525 -26.27 -3.50 -17.35
C GLU A 525 -26.75 -2.52 -16.27
N ASN A 526 -27.62 -3.00 -15.38
CA ASN A 526 -28.25 -2.18 -14.33
C ASN A 526 -27.87 -2.66 -12.90
N ARG A 527 -27.07 -3.72 -12.76
CA ARG A 527 -26.66 -4.26 -11.46
C ARG A 527 -25.75 -3.31 -10.68
N TYR A 528 -24.89 -2.58 -11.38
CA TYR A 528 -23.83 -1.80 -10.74
C TYR A 528 -24.23 -0.36 -10.38
N ALA A 529 -25.45 0.09 -10.73
CA ALA A 529 -26.01 1.39 -10.33
C ALA A 529 -25.15 2.64 -10.65
N GLN A 530 -24.15 2.51 -11.52
CA GLN A 530 -23.19 3.55 -11.87
C GLN A 530 -23.59 4.35 -13.11
N PRO A 531 -23.22 5.64 -13.18
CA PRO A 531 -23.32 6.46 -14.39
C PRO A 531 -22.14 6.18 -15.34
N ARG A 532 -21.85 4.90 -15.62
CA ARG A 532 -20.71 4.47 -16.43
C ARG A 532 -21.16 3.71 -17.67
N SER A 533 -20.36 3.78 -18.73
CA SER A 533 -20.49 2.94 -19.92
C SER A 533 -19.11 2.58 -20.44
N ASP A 534 -18.92 1.31 -20.83
CA ASP A 534 -17.69 0.86 -21.46
C ASP A 534 -17.90 0.73 -22.98
N LEU A 535 -17.01 1.36 -23.75
CA LEU A 535 -17.04 1.34 -25.21
C LEU A 535 -15.82 0.56 -25.73
N TYR A 536 -16.09 -0.58 -26.37
CA TYR A 536 -15.07 -1.41 -27.01
C TYR A 536 -15.14 -1.25 -28.54
N ILE A 537 -14.05 -0.80 -29.15
CA ILE A 537 -13.92 -0.69 -30.61
C ILE A 537 -12.80 -1.62 -31.06
N ARG A 538 -13.12 -2.56 -31.95
CA ARG A 538 -12.14 -3.45 -32.57
C ARG A 538 -12.09 -3.24 -34.08
N LEU A 539 -11.00 -2.64 -34.55
CA LEU A 539 -10.70 -2.52 -35.97
C LEU A 539 -10.02 -3.82 -36.44
N ARG A 540 -10.57 -4.45 -37.50
CA ARG A 540 -10.02 -5.68 -38.07
C ARG A 540 -9.44 -5.36 -39.45
N THR A 541 -8.13 -5.52 -39.59
CA THR A 541 -7.43 -5.45 -40.87
C THR A 541 -6.44 -6.61 -40.97
N PRO A 542 -6.33 -7.28 -42.13
CA PRO A 542 -5.30 -8.31 -42.32
C PRO A 542 -3.88 -7.71 -42.33
N LEU A 543 -3.74 -6.39 -42.50
CA LEU A 543 -2.45 -5.72 -42.61
C LEU A 543 -1.73 -5.57 -41.27
N ALA A 544 -2.46 -5.44 -40.15
CA ALA A 544 -1.86 -5.17 -38.84
C ALA A 544 -1.02 -6.34 -38.28
N ALA A 545 -1.11 -7.52 -38.89
CA ALA A 545 -0.35 -8.70 -38.50
C ALA A 545 0.18 -9.47 -39.72
N SER A 546 0.32 -8.82 -40.88
CA SER A 546 0.78 -9.49 -42.11
C SER A 546 2.28 -9.74 -42.13
N SER A 547 3.05 -9.04 -41.30
CA SER A 547 4.49 -9.27 -41.10
C SER A 547 4.92 -8.78 -39.70
N PRO A 548 6.12 -9.17 -39.22
CA PRO A 548 6.69 -8.61 -38.00
C PRO A 548 6.78 -7.08 -38.04
N GLU A 549 7.18 -6.50 -39.17
CA GLU A 549 7.28 -5.04 -39.35
C GLU A 549 5.91 -4.38 -39.22
N ALA A 550 4.88 -4.95 -39.84
CA ALA A 550 3.51 -4.45 -39.75
C ALA A 550 2.88 -4.61 -38.36
N SER A 551 3.45 -5.46 -37.49
CA SER A 551 3.01 -5.65 -36.11
C SER A 551 3.70 -4.67 -35.13
N ILE A 552 4.78 -4.02 -35.55
CA ILE A 552 5.59 -3.08 -34.74
C ILE A 552 5.31 -1.62 -35.11
N MET A 553 4.98 -1.35 -36.38
CA MET A 553 4.48 -0.05 -36.86
C MET A 553 3.03 0.18 -36.42
#